data_AF-A0A7V8NLP8-F1
#
_entry.id   AF-A0A7V8NLP8-F1
#
_cell.length_a   1.000
_cell.length_b   1.000
_cell.length_c   1.000
_cell.angle_alpha   90.00
_cell.angle_beta   90.00
_cell.angle_gamma   90.00
#
_symmetry.space_group_name_H-M   'P 1'
#
loop_
_entity.id
_entity.type
_entity.pdbx_description
1 polymer ?
#
loop_
_entity_poly.entity_id
_entity_poly.type
_entity_poly.pdbx_seq_one_letter_code
_entity_poly.pdbx_strand_id
1 'polypeptide(L)'
;MSATTEEVPEPGVQNGSLIAIARTVSLSVVVKDFEAGRASPYAVLARHNGYTASLNVSTPLGAARTLEASRRTPAPQLEAAPHELKSLGRVEGESQNGEEVTAQHSDLVAHIKNDRETERRLQDILRTRTGKVKDVLDVEQEIARVRGEIEQMEANKKLWNTASRLPPLT
;
A
#
# COMPACT_ATOMS: atom_id res chain seq x y z
N MET A 1 14.28 -11.51 -61.49
CA MET A 1 13.23 -11.83 -60.49
C MET A 1 13.91 -11.74 -59.13
N SER A 2 13.74 -10.60 -58.45
CA SER A 2 14.36 -10.37 -57.14
C SER A 2 13.23 -10.28 -56.13
N ALA A 3 13.17 -11.25 -55.23
CA ALA A 3 12.21 -11.28 -54.14
C ALA A 3 12.64 -10.26 -53.08
N THR A 4 11.80 -9.26 -52.86
CA THR A 4 11.86 -8.39 -51.69
C THR A 4 11.36 -9.19 -50.51
N THR A 5 12.24 -9.56 -49.59
CA THR A 5 11.87 -10.10 -48.28
C THR A 5 11.27 -8.97 -47.46
N GLU A 6 9.98 -9.08 -47.17
CA GLU A 6 9.22 -8.24 -46.25
C GLU A 6 9.68 -8.55 -44.83
N GLU A 7 10.38 -7.60 -44.20
CA GLU A 7 10.82 -7.69 -42.81
C GLU A 7 9.59 -7.52 -41.90
N VAL A 8 9.11 -8.63 -41.35
CA VAL A 8 8.05 -8.65 -40.35
C VAL A 8 8.60 -7.98 -39.09
N PRO A 9 7.97 -6.92 -38.56
CA PRO A 9 8.44 -6.29 -37.33
C PRO A 9 8.28 -7.27 -36.17
N GLU A 10 9.37 -7.53 -35.45
CA GLU A 10 9.36 -8.35 -34.25
C GLU A 10 8.33 -7.81 -33.24
N PRO A 11 7.53 -8.69 -32.60
CA PRO A 11 6.59 -8.26 -31.58
C PRO A 11 7.37 -7.60 -30.44
N GLY A 12 7.06 -6.32 -30.21
CA GLY A 12 7.69 -5.47 -29.24
C GLY A 12 7.82 -6.14 -27.87
N VAL A 13 9.02 -5.98 -27.31
CA VAL A 13 9.41 -6.33 -25.95
C VAL A 13 8.29 -5.99 -24.96
N GLN A 14 7.57 -7.01 -24.49
CA GLN A 14 6.75 -6.89 -23.30
C GLN A 14 7.71 -6.71 -22.12
N ASN A 15 7.98 -5.46 -21.76
CA ASN A 15 8.62 -5.13 -20.49
C ASN A 15 7.79 -5.82 -19.40
N GLY A 16 8.37 -6.84 -18.76
CA GLY A 16 7.70 -7.66 -17.75
C GLY A 16 7.11 -6.77 -16.67
N SER A 17 5.79 -6.60 -16.72
CA SER A 17 5.06 -5.88 -15.68
C SER A 17 5.28 -6.65 -14.38
N LEU A 18 6.00 -6.05 -13.43
CA LEU A 18 6.20 -6.65 -12.12
C LEU A 18 4.83 -6.85 -11.50
N ILE A 19 4.45 -8.11 -11.29
CA ILE A 19 3.19 -8.46 -10.64
C ILE A 19 3.24 -7.93 -9.22
N ALA A 20 2.28 -7.07 -8.85
CA ALA A 20 2.15 -6.60 -7.49
C ALA A 20 1.18 -7.52 -6.73
N ILE A 21 1.62 -8.09 -5.62
CA ILE A 21 0.79 -8.97 -4.78
C ILE A 21 0.66 -8.35 -3.38
N ALA A 22 -0.56 -8.10 -2.94
CA ALA A 22 -0.88 -7.77 -1.56
C ALA A 22 -1.10 -9.06 -0.77
N ARG A 23 -0.34 -9.27 0.30
CA ARG A 23 -0.49 -10.46 1.15
C ARG A 23 -1.07 -10.10 2.51
N THR A 24 -1.96 -10.95 3.00
CA THR A 24 -2.61 -10.83 4.30
C THR A 24 -2.43 -12.12 5.08
N VAL A 25 -1.99 -12.01 6.34
CA VAL A 25 -1.89 -13.14 7.27
C VAL A 25 -2.87 -12.90 8.42
N SER A 26 -3.82 -13.83 8.58
CA SER A 26 -4.72 -13.88 9.72
C SER A 26 -4.19 -14.89 10.72
N LEU A 27 -4.00 -14.48 11.97
CA LEU A 27 -3.38 -15.30 13.01
C LEU A 27 -4.17 -15.20 14.31
N SER A 28 -4.55 -16.34 14.87
CA SER A 28 -5.21 -16.47 16.17
C SER A 28 -4.29 -17.24 17.13
N VAL A 29 -3.92 -16.60 18.25
CA VAL A 29 -2.98 -17.16 19.24
C VAL A 29 -3.59 -17.01 20.63
N VAL A 30 -3.62 -18.11 21.37
CA VAL A 30 -3.96 -18.13 22.79
C VAL A 30 -2.69 -18.03 23.62
N VAL A 31 -2.61 -16.99 24.43
CA VAL A 31 -1.49 -16.71 25.33
C VAL A 31 -1.83 -17.10 26.77
N LYS A 32 -0.82 -17.47 27.56
CA LYS A 32 -1.00 -17.80 28.98
C LYS A 32 -1.22 -16.54 29.83
N ASP A 33 -0.50 -15.47 29.51
CA ASP A 33 -0.59 -14.18 30.18
C ASP A 33 -1.01 -13.12 29.16
N PHE A 34 -2.21 -12.56 29.38
CA PHE A 34 -2.77 -11.54 28.50
C PHE A 34 -2.02 -10.21 28.57
N GLU A 35 -1.51 -9.81 29.74
CA GLU A 35 -0.80 -8.53 29.88
C GLU A 35 0.57 -8.61 29.17
N ALA A 36 1.30 -9.71 29.35
CA ALA A 36 2.52 -9.96 28.59
C ALA A 36 2.24 -10.09 27.08
N GLY A 37 1.15 -10.79 26.71
CA GLY A 37 0.69 -10.94 25.34
C GLY A 37 0.23 -9.64 24.68
N ARG A 38 -0.17 -8.63 25.47
CA ARG A 38 -0.58 -7.31 24.95
C ARG A 38 0.61 -6.43 24.56
N ALA A 39 1.70 -6.45 25.32
CA ALA A 39 2.90 -5.65 25.04
C ALA A 39 3.74 -6.26 23.89
N SER A 40 3.74 -7.58 23.77
CA SER A 40 4.64 -8.31 22.88
C SER A 40 4.44 -8.01 21.38
N PRO A 41 3.21 -7.90 20.83
CA PRO A 41 2.99 -7.57 19.42
C PRO A 41 3.59 -6.24 18.97
N TYR A 42 3.64 -5.24 19.86
CA TYR A 42 4.28 -3.96 19.57
C TYR A 42 5.79 -4.10 19.41
N ALA A 43 6.42 -4.86 20.30
CA ALA A 43 7.86 -5.10 20.25
C ALA A 43 8.24 -5.89 18.98
N VAL A 44 7.43 -6.87 18.59
CA VAL A 44 7.60 -7.62 17.35
C VAL A 44 7.50 -6.69 16.14
N LEU A 45 6.44 -5.87 16.05
CA LEU A 45 6.28 -4.95 14.92
C LEU A 45 7.41 -3.92 14.83
N ALA A 46 7.90 -3.40 15.95
CA ALA A 46 9.02 -2.46 15.97
C ALA A 46 10.30 -3.07 15.36
N ARG A 47 10.60 -4.35 15.66
CA ARG A 47 11.73 -5.09 15.05
C ARG A 47 11.57 -5.30 13.55
N HIS A 48 10.33 -5.48 13.11
CA HIS A 48 10.00 -5.74 11.71
C HIS A 48 9.61 -4.48 10.93
N ASN A 49 9.92 -3.29 11.44
CA ASN A 49 9.61 -2.00 10.81
C ASN A 49 8.13 -1.85 10.42
N GLY A 50 7.25 -2.49 11.20
CA GLY A 50 5.80 -2.43 11.03
C GLY A 50 5.14 -1.45 11.97
N TYR A 51 3.83 -1.28 11.81
CA TYR A 51 3.00 -0.46 12.68
C TYR A 51 1.61 -1.07 12.85
N THR A 52 0.94 -0.69 13.93
CA THR A 52 -0.44 -1.10 14.20
C THR A 52 -1.40 -0.11 13.56
N ALA A 53 -2.26 -0.60 12.66
CA ALA A 53 -3.29 0.20 11.99
C ALA A 53 -4.55 0.32 12.84
N SER A 54 -4.96 -0.76 13.50
CA SER A 54 -6.05 -0.75 14.48
C SER A 54 -5.76 -1.74 15.58
N LEU A 55 -6.29 -1.44 16.78
CA LEU A 55 -6.24 -2.32 17.93
C LEU A 55 -7.55 -2.18 18.70
N ASN A 56 -8.17 -3.32 19.00
CA ASN A 56 -9.29 -3.40 19.91
C ASN A 56 -8.95 -4.40 21.02
N VAL A 57 -9.29 -4.03 22.26
CA VAL A 57 -9.07 -4.86 23.44
C VAL A 57 -10.40 -5.00 24.16
N SER A 58 -10.84 -6.25 24.35
CA SER A 58 -12.08 -6.55 25.07
C SER A 58 -11.76 -7.31 26.35
N THR A 59 -12.23 -6.79 27.48
CA THR A 59 -12.03 -7.40 28.81
C THR A 59 -13.37 -7.55 29.55
N PRO A 60 -14.29 -8.38 29.05
CA PRO A 60 -15.58 -8.62 29.70
C PRO A 60 -15.41 -9.34 31.03
N LEU A 61 -16.27 -9.04 32.00
CA LEU A 61 -16.31 -9.74 33.28
C LEU A 61 -16.80 -11.19 33.07
N GLY A 62 -16.07 -12.17 33.60
CA GLY A 62 -16.46 -13.58 33.52
C GLY A 62 -16.23 -14.25 32.16
N ALA A 63 -15.56 -13.58 31.20
CA ALA A 63 -15.22 -14.15 29.90
C ALA A 63 -13.75 -13.89 29.53
N ALA A 64 -13.28 -14.57 28.49
CA ALA A 64 -11.90 -14.44 28.03
C ALA A 64 -11.60 -13.02 27.54
N ARG A 65 -10.43 -12.51 27.89
CA ARG A 65 -9.90 -11.25 27.36
C ARG A 65 -9.41 -11.47 25.93
N THR A 66 -9.74 -10.55 25.03
CA THR A 66 -9.33 -10.64 23.62
C THR A 66 -8.62 -9.39 23.17
N LEU A 67 -7.70 -9.57 22.23
CA LEU A 67 -6.97 -8.51 21.55
C LEU A 67 -7.06 -8.78 20.06
N GLU A 68 -7.63 -7.83 19.32
CA GLU A 68 -7.73 -7.88 17.87
C GLU A 68 -6.92 -6.71 17.30
N ALA A 69 -5.99 -6.99 16.39
CA ALA A 69 -5.11 -5.98 15.83
C ALA A 69 -4.94 -6.15 14.32
N SER A 70 -5.19 -5.06 13.57
CA SER A 70 -4.74 -4.95 12.19
C SER A 70 -3.37 -4.29 12.15
N ARG A 71 -2.43 -4.92 11.45
CA ARG A 71 -1.01 -4.56 11.47
C ARG A 71 -0.49 -4.50 10.05
N ARG A 72 0.46 -3.59 9.82
CA ARG A 72 1.12 -3.40 8.53
C ARG A 72 2.61 -3.62 8.73
N THR A 73 3.21 -4.44 7.88
CA THR A 73 4.65 -4.73 7.86
C THR A 73 5.16 -4.62 6.44
N PRO A 74 6.44 -4.24 6.24
CA PRO A 74 7.08 -4.32 4.94
C PRO A 74 7.01 -5.75 4.38
N ALA A 75 6.78 -5.88 3.08
CA ALA A 75 6.66 -7.18 2.41
C ALA A 75 7.80 -8.17 2.71
N PRO A 76 9.09 -7.76 2.77
CA PRO A 76 10.18 -8.68 3.12
C PRO A 76 10.09 -9.23 4.55
N GLN A 77 9.35 -8.58 5.44
CA GLN A 77 9.18 -8.96 6.85
C GLN A 77 7.92 -9.81 7.09
N LEU A 78 7.13 -10.07 6.04
CA LEU A 78 5.85 -10.75 6.17
C LEU A 78 5.98 -12.21 6.62
N GLU A 79 7.09 -12.89 6.34
CA GLU A 79 7.31 -14.25 6.84
C GLU A 79 7.79 -14.23 8.30
N ALA A 80 8.70 -13.30 8.63
CA ALA A 80 9.34 -13.25 9.94
C ALA A 80 8.40 -12.72 11.04
N ALA A 81 7.61 -11.68 10.77
CA ALA A 81 6.78 -11.06 11.80
C ALA A 81 5.66 -11.97 12.32
N PRO A 82 4.85 -12.66 11.49
CA PRO A 82 3.88 -13.64 11.97
C PRO A 82 4.55 -14.82 12.66
N HIS A 83 5.72 -15.28 12.18
CA HIS A 83 6.45 -16.35 12.85
C HIS A 83 6.83 -15.97 14.29
N GLU A 84 7.32 -14.75 14.52
CA GLU A 84 7.62 -14.28 15.86
C GLU A 84 6.34 -14.13 16.71
N LEU A 85 5.23 -13.68 16.13
CA LEU A 85 3.94 -13.59 16.83
C LEU A 85 3.39 -14.95 17.25
N LYS A 86 3.62 -16.00 16.46
CA LYS A 86 3.24 -17.38 16.81
C LYS A 86 3.96 -17.87 18.06
N SER A 87 5.20 -17.42 18.29
CA SER A 87 6.00 -17.82 19.46
C SER A 87 5.43 -17.31 20.79
N LEU A 88 4.50 -16.36 20.77
CA LEU A 88 3.89 -15.78 21.97
C LEU A 88 2.91 -16.73 22.67
N GLY A 89 2.44 -17.78 22.01
CA GLY A 89 1.45 -18.68 22.59
C GLY A 89 1.13 -19.88 21.71
N ARG A 90 -0.03 -20.49 21.96
CA ARG A 90 -0.53 -21.60 21.14
C ARG A 90 -1.33 -21.05 19.97
N VAL A 91 -0.93 -21.39 18.75
CA VAL A 91 -1.69 -21.03 17.54
C VAL A 91 -2.97 -21.87 17.49
N GLU A 92 -4.13 -21.21 17.40
CA GLU A 92 -5.43 -21.86 17.15
C GLU A 92 -5.78 -21.87 15.66
N GLY A 93 -5.28 -20.88 14.92
CA GLY A 93 -5.59 -20.72 13.52
C GLY A 93 -4.62 -19.78 12.82
N GLU A 94 -4.34 -20.12 11.59
CA GLU A 94 -3.52 -19.32 10.68
C GLU A 94 -4.08 -19.45 9.27
N SER A 95 -4.19 -18.33 8.56
CA SER A 95 -4.40 -18.33 7.13
C SER A 95 -3.60 -17.22 6.47
N GLN A 96 -3.20 -17.47 5.23
CA GLN A 96 -2.47 -16.51 4.41
C GLN A 96 -3.16 -16.41 3.05
N ASN A 97 -3.41 -15.19 2.63
CA ASN A 97 -4.00 -14.88 1.32
C ASN A 97 -3.09 -13.94 0.54
N GLY A 98 -3.05 -14.12 -0.78
CA GLY A 98 -2.38 -13.21 -1.71
C GLY A 98 -3.37 -12.74 -2.75
N GLU A 99 -3.45 -11.43 -2.95
CA GLU A 99 -4.28 -10.80 -3.97
C GLU A 99 -3.38 -10.09 -4.97
N GLU A 100 -3.56 -10.38 -6.26
CA GLU A 100 -2.90 -9.60 -7.31
C GLU A 100 -3.54 -8.22 -7.41
N VAL A 101 -2.69 -7.20 -7.34
CA VAL A 101 -3.10 -5.80 -7.28
C VAL A 101 -2.37 -4.95 -8.31
N THR A 102 -1.83 -5.60 -9.35
CA THR A 102 -1.04 -4.98 -10.42
C THR A 102 -1.82 -3.88 -11.12
N ALA A 103 -3.07 -4.16 -11.50
CA ALA A 103 -3.93 -3.20 -12.21
C ALA A 103 -4.22 -1.98 -11.32
N GLN A 104 -4.68 -2.22 -10.09
CA GLN A 104 -5.02 -1.17 -9.12
C GLN A 104 -3.81 -0.28 -8.80
N HIS A 105 -2.62 -0.86 -8.69
CA HIS A 105 -1.38 -0.12 -8.47
C HIS A 105 -1.00 0.72 -9.68
N SER A 106 -1.04 0.13 -10.88
CA SER A 106 -0.75 0.82 -12.14
C SER A 106 -1.71 2.00 -12.36
N ASP A 107 -3.00 1.78 -12.14
CA ASP A 107 -4.04 2.80 -12.29
C ASP A 107 -3.83 3.95 -11.30
N LEU A 108 -3.55 3.65 -10.03
CA LEU A 108 -3.25 4.68 -9.02
C LEU A 108 -2.03 5.52 -9.41
N VAL A 109 -0.97 4.88 -9.93
CA VAL A 109 0.23 5.59 -10.41
C VAL A 109 -0.10 6.48 -11.61
N ALA A 110 -0.93 6.00 -12.55
CA ALA A 110 -1.36 6.77 -13.71
C ALA A 110 -2.20 8.00 -13.30
N HIS A 111 -3.14 7.83 -12.35
CA HIS A 111 -3.94 8.93 -11.81
C HIS A 111 -3.08 10.01 -11.16
N ILE A 112 -2.17 9.64 -10.25
CA ILE A 112 -1.25 10.59 -9.63
C ILE A 112 -0.42 11.36 -10.67
N LYS A 113 0.04 10.67 -11.72
CA LYS A 113 0.80 11.30 -12.80
C LYS A 113 -0.03 12.34 -13.56
N ASN A 114 -1.27 11.99 -13.90
CA ASN A 114 -2.18 12.87 -14.64
C ASN A 114 -2.57 14.11 -13.81
N ASP A 115 -2.80 13.93 -12.51
CA ASP A 115 -3.19 15.03 -11.62
C ASP A 115 -2.02 15.98 -11.38
N ARG A 116 -0.79 15.48 -11.23
CA ARG A 116 0.42 16.31 -11.16
C ARG A 116 0.64 17.13 -12.44
N GLU A 117 0.36 16.54 -13.60
CA GLU A 117 0.43 17.27 -14.88
C GLU A 117 -0.66 18.35 -14.96
N THR A 118 -1.86 18.06 -14.44
CA THR A 118 -2.95 19.05 -14.33
C THR A 118 -2.58 20.20 -13.40
N GLU A 119 -2.05 19.90 -12.22
CA GLU A 119 -1.56 20.90 -11.26
C GLU A 119 -0.50 21.79 -11.90
N ARG A 120 0.48 21.20 -12.60
CA ARG A 120 1.53 21.95 -13.30
C ARG A 120 0.93 22.91 -14.34
N ARG A 121 -0.02 22.46 -15.16
CA ARG A 121 -0.69 23.32 -16.16
C ARG A 121 -1.43 24.48 -15.51
N LEU A 122 -2.11 24.24 -14.39
CA LEU A 122 -2.79 25.31 -13.63
C LEU A 122 -1.79 26.33 -13.08
N GLN A 123 -0.64 25.88 -12.56
CA GLN A 123 0.44 26.77 -12.11
C GLN A 123 1.02 27.59 -13.27
N ASP A 124 1.20 26.99 -14.45
CA ASP A 124 1.70 27.69 -15.64
C ASP A 124 0.69 28.74 -16.15
N ILE A 125 -0.62 28.47 -16.02
CA ILE A 125 -1.68 29.46 -16.30
C ILE A 125 -1.56 30.66 -15.35
N LEU A 126 -1.32 30.44 -14.05
CA LEU A 126 -1.13 31.54 -13.09
C LEU A 126 0.09 32.41 -13.40
N ARG A 127 1.20 31.79 -13.81
CA ARG A 127 2.44 32.52 -14.17
C ARG A 127 2.28 33.43 -15.38
N THR A 128 1.44 33.01 -16.33
CA THR A 128 1.22 33.72 -17.59
C THR A 128 0.00 34.63 -17.57
N ARG A 129 -0.84 34.55 -16.52
CA ARG A 129 -2.06 35.35 -16.39
C ARG A 129 -1.79 36.76 -15.86
N THR A 130 -2.18 37.74 -16.66
CA THR A 130 -2.52 39.10 -16.23
C THR A 130 -4.05 39.22 -16.24
N GLY A 131 -4.73 38.57 -15.29
CA GLY A 131 -6.20 38.45 -15.24
C GLY A 131 -6.85 39.16 -14.04
N LYS A 132 -8.19 39.09 -13.92
CA LYS A 132 -8.90 39.63 -12.75
C LYS A 132 -8.53 38.82 -11.51
N VAL A 133 -8.51 39.47 -10.34
CA VAL A 133 -8.23 38.81 -9.05
C VAL A 133 -9.14 37.59 -8.83
N LYS A 134 -10.39 37.65 -9.26
CA LYS A 134 -11.32 36.52 -9.19
C LYS A 134 -10.83 35.29 -9.97
N ASP A 135 -10.36 35.48 -11.21
CA ASP A 135 -9.88 34.38 -12.05
C ASP A 135 -8.61 33.73 -11.49
N VAL A 136 -7.80 34.50 -10.75
CA VAL A 136 -6.63 34.00 -10.02
C VAL A 136 -7.07 33.16 -8.81
N LEU A 137 -8.01 33.67 -8.01
CA LEU A 137 -8.54 32.94 -6.85
C LEU A 137 -9.22 31.63 -7.25
N ASP A 138 -9.97 31.60 -8.35
CA ASP A 138 -10.63 30.40 -8.84
C ASP A 138 -9.59 29.31 -9.24
N VAL A 139 -8.46 29.70 -9.84
CA VAL A 139 -7.38 28.76 -10.20
C VAL A 139 -6.60 28.30 -8.97
N GLU A 140 -6.32 29.18 -8.00
CA GLU A 140 -5.69 28.81 -6.73
C GLU A 140 -6.53 27.77 -5.96
N GLN A 141 -7.86 27.95 -5.93
CA GLN A 141 -8.76 27.00 -5.31
C GLN A 141 -8.70 25.62 -6.00
N GLU A 142 -8.65 25.61 -7.33
CA GLU A 142 -8.54 24.36 -8.09
C GLU A 142 -7.19 23.66 -7.90
N ILE A 143 -6.09 24.42 -7.84
CA ILE A 143 -4.77 23.88 -7.49
C ILE A 143 -4.80 23.24 -6.10
N ALA A 144 -5.40 23.90 -5.11
CA ALA A 144 -5.51 23.36 -3.76
C ALA A 144 -6.33 22.05 -3.73
N ARG A 145 -7.42 21.98 -4.51
CA ARG A 145 -8.24 20.76 -4.65
C ARG A 145 -7.41 19.61 -5.24
N VAL A 146 -6.78 19.83 -6.40
CA VAL A 146 -5.98 18.82 -7.10
C VAL A 146 -4.81 18.35 -6.24
N ARG A 147 -4.13 19.27 -5.54
CA ARG A 147 -3.04 18.91 -4.63
C ARG A 147 -3.53 18.02 -3.48
N GLY A 148 -4.69 18.33 -2.88
CA GLY A 148 -5.27 17.49 -1.83
C GLY A 148 -5.57 16.06 -2.32
N GLU A 149 -6.08 15.92 -3.55
CA GLU A 149 -6.34 14.62 -4.17
C GLU A 149 -5.05 13.82 -4.42
N ILE A 150 -4.01 14.49 -4.94
CA ILE A 150 -2.68 13.90 -5.14
C ILE A 150 -2.11 13.40 -3.80
N GLU A 151 -2.15 14.23 -2.75
CA GLU A 151 -1.63 13.88 -1.44
C GLU A 151 -2.34 12.66 -0.84
N GLN A 152 -3.67 12.59 -0.97
CA GLN A 152 -4.46 11.44 -0.52
C GLN A 152 -4.09 10.16 -1.30
N MET A 153 -3.96 10.25 -2.63
CA MET A 153 -3.56 9.13 -3.47
C MET A 153 -2.12 8.67 -3.20
N GLU A 154 -1.20 9.59 -2.94
CA GLU A 154 0.18 9.28 -2.58
C GLU A 154 0.29 8.60 -1.21
N ALA A 155 -0.50 9.06 -0.24
CA ALA A 155 -0.63 8.40 1.04
C ALA A 155 -1.15 6.95 0.87
N ASN A 156 -2.18 6.76 0.04
CA ASN A 156 -2.70 5.44 -0.29
C ASN A 156 -1.58 4.58 -0.93
N LYS A 157 -0.94 5.07 -2.00
CA LYS A 157 0.16 4.37 -2.70
C LYS A 157 1.29 3.91 -1.77
N LYS A 158 1.63 4.71 -0.75
CA LYS A 158 2.63 4.34 0.26
C LYS A 158 2.22 3.09 1.06
N LEU A 159 0.93 2.92 1.34
CA LEU A 159 0.39 1.72 1.99
C LEU A 159 0.60 0.48 1.09
N TRP A 160 0.31 0.59 -0.21
CA TRP A 160 0.51 -0.51 -1.18
C TRP A 160 1.97 -0.89 -1.35
N ASN A 161 2.86 0.09 -1.46
CA ASN A 161 4.30 -0.17 -1.62
C ASN A 161 4.93 -0.84 -0.40
N THR A 162 4.35 -0.65 0.79
CA THR A 162 4.74 -1.39 1.98
C THR A 162 4.36 -2.87 1.84
N ALA A 163 3.28 -3.18 1.11
CA ALA A 163 2.76 -4.53 0.92
C ALA A 163 3.35 -5.30 -0.28
N SER A 164 3.88 -4.66 -1.32
CA SER A 164 4.10 -5.29 -2.64
C SER A 164 5.54 -5.64 -3.06
N ARG A 165 6.54 -5.63 -2.17
CA ARG A 165 7.91 -6.00 -2.56
C ARG A 165 8.15 -7.51 -2.49
N LEU A 166 8.00 -8.20 -3.62
CA LEU A 166 8.58 -9.52 -3.87
C LEU A 166 9.29 -9.56 -5.24
N PRO A 167 10.46 -10.21 -5.35
CA PRO A 167 10.98 -10.65 -6.63
C PRO A 167 10.13 -11.82 -7.19
N PRO A 168 10.11 -12.04 -8.52
CA PRO A 168 9.39 -13.16 -9.11
C PRO A 168 9.95 -14.50 -8.60
N LEU A 169 9.08 -15.49 -8.41
CA LEU A 169 9.48 -16.87 -8.14
C LEU A 169 10.18 -17.41 -9.40
N THR A 170 11.43 -17.85 -9.23
CA THR A 170 12.17 -18.69 -10.19
C THR A 170 11.99 -20.16 -9.85
#